data_AF-A0A9D8CWV1-F1
#
_entry.id   AF-A0A9D8CWV1-F1
#
_cell.length_a   1.000
_cell.length_b   1.000
_cell.length_c   1.000
_cell.angle_alpha   90.00
_cell.angle_beta   90.00
_cell.angle_gamma   90.00
#
_symmetry.space_group_name_H-M   'P 1'
#
loop_
_entity.id
_entity.type
_entity.pdbx_description
1 polymer ?
#
loop_
_entity_poly.entity_id
_entity_poly.type
_entity_poly.pdbx_seq_one_letter_code
_entity_poly.pdbx_strand_id
1 'polypeptide(L)'
;MTIARWLPGLTTIRTYKASFLPHDLAAGVTLGAVLVPVGLAYGELAGLPLAGLYGSMLPLLAYALFGSSRQVVVGPDSAMAAIVAVAVAPLAVGDPGRLAMLCAVLGVMVGVLCIAGGLMRLGFVANFLSKPVIVGFMHGIALVIVGAQLPKVLGIRGEGETTLEQFAGIVARLGDTQPLALAIGGGSFALILLCRRFLPRVPGHVVALLGSLLAVIVFGLDRQGIAVVGPIPTGLPALSLATPSLADVDQLLAIALVAALLS
;
A
#
# COMPACT_ATOMS: atom_id res chain seq x y z
N MET A 1 31.28 19.61 3.13
CA MET A 1 29.94 19.11 3.54
C MET A 1 30.12 17.73 4.13
N THR A 2 29.84 17.54 5.42
CA THR A 2 30.07 16.26 6.11
C THR A 2 29.10 15.19 5.58
N ILE A 3 29.61 14.00 5.27
CA ILE A 3 28.80 12.82 4.83
C ILE A 3 27.61 12.57 5.78
N ALA A 4 27.77 12.88 7.06
CA ALA A 4 26.73 12.80 8.09
C ALA A 4 25.47 13.64 7.81
N ARG A 5 25.54 14.67 6.95
CA ARG A 5 24.36 15.48 6.57
C ARG A 5 23.49 14.80 5.52
N TRP A 6 24.09 13.92 4.70
CA TRP A 6 23.40 13.18 3.64
C TRP A 6 23.02 11.76 4.08
N LEU A 7 23.79 11.16 5.02
CA LEU A 7 23.50 9.85 5.59
C LEU A 7 23.45 9.91 7.13
N PRO A 8 22.41 10.51 7.72
CA PRO A 8 22.19 10.54 9.17
C PRO A 8 22.03 9.13 9.79
N GLY A 9 21.69 8.12 9.00
CA GLY A 9 21.66 6.73 9.48
C GLY A 9 23.02 6.24 9.97
N LEU A 10 24.12 6.68 9.33
CA LEU A 10 25.47 6.27 9.72
C LEU A 10 25.87 6.82 11.09
N THR A 11 25.43 8.02 11.46
CA THR A 11 25.69 8.56 12.80
C THR A 11 24.86 7.84 13.85
N THR A 12 23.62 7.44 13.51
CA THR A 12 22.76 6.64 14.38
C THR A 12 23.39 5.28 14.67
N ILE A 13 23.92 4.59 13.66
CA ILE A 13 24.62 3.31 13.83
C ILE A 13 25.87 3.48 14.72
N ARG A 14 26.66 4.54 14.51
CA ARG A 14 27.88 4.81 15.30
C ARG A 14 27.61 5.16 16.76
N THR A 15 26.46 5.77 17.05
CA THR A 15 26.08 6.19 18.41
C THR A 15 25.06 5.24 19.07
N TYR A 16 24.82 4.09 18.44
CA TYR A 16 23.84 3.12 18.89
C TYR A 16 24.26 2.47 20.21
N LYS A 17 23.36 2.44 21.19
CA LYS A 17 23.59 1.78 22.48
C LYS A 17 22.97 0.40 22.44
N ALA A 18 23.73 -0.62 22.84
CA ALA A 18 23.25 -2.01 22.91
C ALA A 18 22.00 -2.16 23.80
N SER A 19 21.83 -1.30 24.79
CA SER A 19 20.63 -1.25 25.64
C SER A 19 19.33 -0.97 24.89
N PHE A 20 19.39 -0.41 23.67
CA PHE A 20 18.21 -0.15 22.83
C PHE A 20 17.75 -1.37 22.03
N LEU A 21 18.67 -2.31 21.76
CA LEU A 21 18.42 -3.47 20.91
C LEU A 21 17.16 -4.28 21.29
N PRO A 22 16.89 -4.64 22.56
CA PRO A 22 15.70 -5.44 22.87
C PRO A 22 14.39 -4.67 22.59
N HIS A 23 14.37 -3.35 22.80
CA HIS A 23 13.21 -2.53 22.53
C HIS A 23 13.01 -2.30 21.03
N ASP A 24 14.10 -2.04 20.29
CA ASP A 24 14.05 -1.85 18.85
C ASP A 24 13.69 -3.17 18.13
N LEU A 25 14.15 -4.32 18.64
CA LEU A 25 13.76 -5.63 18.11
C LEU A 25 12.27 -5.92 18.34
N ALA A 26 11.76 -5.68 19.55
CA ALA A 26 10.34 -5.84 19.84
C ALA A 26 9.47 -4.91 18.98
N ALA A 27 9.89 -3.66 18.80
CA ALA A 27 9.22 -2.71 17.92
C ALA A 27 9.28 -3.16 16.45
N GLY A 28 10.44 -3.60 15.97
CA GLY A 28 10.64 -4.08 14.61
C GLY A 28 9.82 -5.33 14.28
N VAL A 29 9.76 -6.31 15.17
CA VAL A 29 8.91 -7.50 15.01
C VAL A 29 7.43 -7.11 14.98
N THR A 30 6.99 -6.23 15.89
CA THR A 30 5.60 -5.75 15.93
C THR A 30 5.24 -5.02 14.65
N LEU A 31 6.12 -4.11 14.20
CA LEU A 31 5.94 -3.34 12.99
C LEU A 31 5.95 -4.22 11.74
N GLY A 32 6.87 -5.19 11.66
CA GLY A 32 6.93 -6.16 10.57
C GLY A 32 5.66 -6.98 10.45
N ALA A 33 5.11 -7.43 11.58
CA ALA A 33 3.83 -8.15 11.61
C ALA A 33 2.66 -7.30 11.07
N VAL A 34 2.70 -5.98 11.23
CA VAL A 34 1.72 -5.03 10.69
C VAL A 34 1.97 -4.73 9.21
N LEU A 35 3.23 -4.52 8.81
CA LEU A 35 3.59 -4.10 7.46
C LEU A 35 3.34 -5.19 6.41
N VAL A 36 3.49 -6.47 6.76
CA VAL A 36 3.23 -7.58 5.83
C VAL A 36 1.78 -7.58 5.31
N PRO A 37 0.74 -7.62 6.17
CA PRO A 37 -0.65 -7.54 5.69
C PRO A 37 -0.96 -6.21 5.00
N VAL A 38 -0.43 -5.10 5.51
CA VAL A 38 -0.68 -3.77 4.93
C VAL A 38 -0.11 -3.67 3.52
N GLY A 39 1.12 -4.14 3.32
CA GLY A 39 1.76 -4.17 2.00
C GLY A 39 1.04 -5.07 1.02
N LEU A 40 0.57 -6.24 1.45
CA LEU A 40 -0.25 -7.11 0.60
C LEU A 40 -1.58 -6.45 0.24
N ALA A 41 -2.27 -5.82 1.19
CA ALA A 41 -3.56 -5.16 0.93
C ALA A 41 -3.43 -3.97 -0.04
N TYR A 42 -2.43 -3.12 0.15
CA TYR A 42 -2.19 -1.99 -0.77
C TYR A 42 -1.62 -2.43 -2.11
N GLY A 43 -0.78 -3.46 -2.14
CA GLY A 43 -0.34 -4.09 -3.38
C GLY A 43 -1.51 -4.69 -4.16
N GLU A 44 -2.43 -5.38 -3.48
CA GLU A 44 -3.63 -5.94 -4.08
C GLU A 44 -4.58 -4.86 -4.62
N LEU A 45 -4.77 -3.77 -3.87
CA LEU A 45 -5.52 -2.61 -4.36
C LEU A 45 -4.90 -2.03 -5.65
N ALA A 46 -3.57 -2.01 -5.74
CA ALA A 46 -2.83 -1.58 -6.91
C ALA A 46 -2.71 -2.66 -8.03
N GLY A 47 -3.28 -3.85 -7.84
CA GLY A 47 -3.19 -4.97 -8.79
C GLY A 47 -1.84 -5.71 -8.80
N LEU A 48 -0.93 -5.41 -7.86
CA LEU A 48 0.41 -5.97 -7.73
C LEU A 48 0.74 -6.37 -6.28
N PRO A 49 0.12 -7.43 -5.71
CA PRO A 49 0.33 -7.81 -4.31
C PRO A 49 1.80 -7.98 -3.89
N LEU A 50 2.62 -8.58 -4.76
CA LEU A 50 4.05 -8.81 -4.50
C LEU A 50 4.84 -7.51 -4.47
N ALA A 51 4.52 -6.56 -5.35
CA ALA A 51 5.16 -5.26 -5.38
C ALA A 51 4.89 -4.48 -4.08
N GLY A 52 3.69 -4.64 -3.50
CA GLY A 52 3.36 -4.06 -2.19
C GLY A 52 4.20 -4.61 -1.03
N LEU A 53 4.51 -5.92 -1.06
CA LEU A 53 5.42 -6.53 -0.07
C LEU A 53 6.85 -6.00 -0.22
N TYR A 54 7.39 -6.00 -1.45
CA TYR A 54 8.74 -5.46 -1.70
C TYR A 54 8.84 -3.95 -1.43
N GLY A 55 7.78 -3.20 -1.75
CA GLY A 55 7.64 -1.78 -1.43
C GLY A 55 7.52 -1.48 0.06
N SER A 56 7.27 -2.49 0.90
CA SER A 56 7.35 -2.35 2.37
C SER A 56 8.75 -2.59 2.91
N MET A 57 9.58 -3.36 2.21
CA MET A 57 10.91 -3.79 2.70
C MET A 57 12.04 -2.87 2.23
N LEU A 58 12.13 -2.62 0.93
CA LEU A 58 13.27 -1.88 0.36
C LEU A 58 13.33 -0.41 0.80
N PRO A 59 12.21 0.33 0.86
CA PRO A 59 12.23 1.72 1.33
C PRO A 59 12.65 1.85 2.79
N LEU A 60 12.36 0.87 3.65
CA LEU A 60 12.83 0.88 5.04
C LEU A 60 14.35 0.76 5.13
N LEU A 61 14.96 -0.10 4.32
CA LEU A 61 16.43 -0.23 4.26
C LEU A 61 17.07 1.07 3.77
N ALA A 62 16.48 1.71 2.75
CA ALA A 62 16.92 3.01 2.28
C ALA A 62 16.75 4.08 3.37
N TYR A 63 15.59 4.15 4.03
CA TYR A 63 15.31 5.13 5.07
C TYR A 63 16.20 4.94 6.31
N ALA A 64 16.60 3.72 6.64
CA ALA A 64 17.55 3.47 7.72
C ALA A 64 18.91 4.17 7.50
N LEU A 65 19.28 4.44 6.24
CA LEU A 65 20.52 5.12 5.87
C LEU A 65 20.34 6.64 5.69
N PHE A 66 19.29 7.05 4.99
CA PHE A 66 19.05 8.44 4.60
C PHE A 66 18.13 9.21 5.56
N GLY A 67 17.33 8.52 6.35
CA GLY A 67 16.31 9.08 7.24
C GLY A 67 16.90 9.79 8.45
N SER A 68 16.39 10.98 8.74
CA SER A 68 16.82 11.81 9.87
C SER A 68 16.10 11.48 11.18
N SER A 69 14.92 10.84 11.11
CA SER A 69 14.12 10.49 12.28
C SER A 69 14.21 9.00 12.59
N ARG A 70 14.37 8.67 13.88
CA ARG A 70 14.42 7.28 14.36
C ARG A 70 13.05 6.63 14.53
N GLN A 71 11.96 7.39 14.42
CA GLN A 71 10.60 6.92 14.70
C GLN A 71 9.73 6.88 13.44
N VAL A 72 10.19 7.44 12.33
CA VAL A 72 9.43 7.42 11.07
C VAL A 72 9.59 6.06 10.41
N VAL A 73 8.47 5.50 10.01
CA VAL A 73 8.38 4.27 9.24
C VAL A 73 7.94 4.65 7.83
N VAL A 74 8.75 4.27 6.85
CA VAL A 74 8.40 4.40 5.43
C VAL A 74 7.84 3.08 4.95
N GLY A 75 6.73 3.12 4.23
CA GLY A 75 6.08 1.93 3.70
C GLY A 75 5.06 2.31 2.63
N PRO A 76 4.32 1.32 2.12
CA PRO A 76 3.26 1.58 1.16
C PRO A 76 2.17 2.42 1.80
N ASP A 77 1.64 3.35 1.01
CA ASP A 77 0.60 4.28 1.42
C ASP A 77 -0.69 4.05 0.60
N SER A 78 -1.82 4.26 1.26
CA SER A 78 -3.16 4.08 0.68
C SER A 78 -3.46 5.05 -0.46
N ALA A 79 -2.95 6.28 -0.40
CA ALA A 79 -3.16 7.26 -1.47
C ALA A 79 -2.40 6.85 -2.72
N MET A 80 -1.15 6.40 -2.57
CA MET A 80 -0.36 5.93 -3.71
C MET A 80 -0.99 4.69 -4.35
N ALA A 81 -1.46 3.73 -3.54
CA ALA A 81 -2.14 2.54 -4.05
C ALA A 81 -3.43 2.89 -4.82
N ALA A 82 -4.21 3.87 -4.34
CA ALA A 82 -5.39 4.36 -5.04
C ALA A 82 -5.05 5.09 -6.35
N ILE A 83 -3.96 5.89 -6.37
CA ILE A 83 -3.47 6.54 -7.60
C ILE A 83 -3.07 5.48 -8.63
N VAL A 84 -2.34 4.43 -8.22
CA VAL A 84 -1.98 3.33 -9.13
C VAL A 84 -3.24 2.65 -9.67
N ALA A 85 -4.20 2.34 -8.80
CA ALA A 85 -5.43 1.66 -9.20
C ALA A 85 -6.26 2.45 -10.22
N VAL A 86 -6.35 3.77 -10.07
CA VAL A 86 -7.21 4.62 -10.91
C VAL A 86 -6.49 5.22 -12.11
N ALA A 87 -5.20 5.55 -11.99
CA ALA A 87 -4.48 6.30 -13.01
C ALA A 87 -3.48 5.45 -13.80
N VAL A 88 -2.95 4.37 -13.22
CA VAL A 88 -1.90 3.53 -13.86
C VAL A 88 -2.47 2.21 -14.36
N ALA A 89 -3.31 1.54 -13.57
CA ALA A 89 -3.89 0.24 -13.94
C ALA A 89 -4.67 0.28 -15.27
N PRO A 90 -5.45 1.32 -15.60
CA PRO A 90 -6.12 1.40 -16.90
C PRO A 90 -5.14 1.46 -18.09
N LEU A 91 -3.97 2.07 -17.92
CA LEU A 91 -2.94 2.17 -18.97
C LEU A 91 -2.30 0.81 -19.29
N ALA A 92 -2.41 -0.16 -18.37
CA ALA A 92 -1.90 -1.50 -18.56
C ALA A 92 -2.81 -2.40 -19.41
N VAL A 93 -4.07 -1.98 -19.67
CA VAL A 93 -5.06 -2.73 -20.48
C VAL A 93 -5.18 -4.20 -20.05
N GLY A 94 -5.12 -4.45 -18.74
CA GLY A 94 -5.24 -5.77 -18.14
C GLY A 94 -3.98 -6.65 -18.19
N ASP A 95 -2.84 -6.16 -18.70
CA ASP A 95 -1.56 -6.89 -18.67
C ASP A 95 -0.81 -6.63 -17.34
N PRO A 96 -0.67 -7.65 -16.46
CA PRO A 96 0.03 -7.50 -15.18
C PRO A 96 1.52 -7.16 -15.33
N GLY A 97 2.16 -7.64 -16.40
CA GLY A 97 3.56 -7.34 -16.70
C GLY A 97 3.74 -5.88 -17.11
N ARG A 98 2.82 -5.35 -17.92
CA ARG A 98 2.79 -3.93 -18.27
C ARG A 98 2.52 -3.07 -17.04
N LEU A 99 1.58 -3.45 -16.18
CA LEU A 99 1.28 -2.72 -14.94
C LEU A 99 2.51 -2.63 -14.02
N ALA A 100 3.20 -3.75 -13.82
CA ALA A 100 4.43 -3.78 -13.03
C ALA A 100 5.52 -2.86 -13.61
N MET A 101 5.68 -2.86 -14.93
CA MET A 101 6.63 -2.01 -15.64
C MET A 101 6.29 -0.52 -15.50
N LEU A 102 5.02 -0.13 -15.69
CA LEU A 102 4.57 1.25 -15.50
C LEU A 102 4.75 1.73 -14.06
N CYS A 103 4.43 0.88 -13.07
CA CYS A 103 4.65 1.20 -11.65
C CYS A 103 6.14 1.38 -11.32
N ALA A 104 7.02 0.55 -11.89
CA ALA A 104 8.46 0.69 -11.72
C ALA A 104 8.98 2.02 -12.30
N VAL A 105 8.53 2.38 -13.51
CA VAL A 105 8.88 3.65 -14.16
C VAL A 105 8.36 4.84 -13.35
N LEU A 106 7.09 4.78 -12.91
CA LEU A 106 6.50 5.81 -12.05
C LEU A 106 7.29 5.98 -10.75
N GLY A 107 7.68 4.89 -10.08
CA GLY A 107 8.48 4.93 -8.86
C GLY A 107 9.84 5.62 -9.07
N VAL A 108 10.51 5.35 -10.19
CA VAL A 108 11.75 6.04 -10.56
C VAL A 108 11.51 7.52 -10.83
N MET A 109 10.48 7.87 -11.61
CA MET A 109 10.13 9.27 -11.91
C MET A 109 9.82 10.06 -10.64
N VAL A 110 8.99 9.51 -9.74
CA VAL A 110 8.67 10.11 -8.45
C VAL A 110 9.94 10.29 -7.61
N GLY A 111 10.79 9.26 -7.52
CA GLY A 111 12.06 9.37 -6.79
C GLY A 111 12.97 10.47 -7.33
N VAL A 112 13.12 10.58 -8.66
CA VAL A 112 13.89 11.64 -9.30
C VAL A 112 13.29 13.02 -9.02
N LEU A 113 11.97 13.17 -9.12
CA LEU A 113 11.26 14.42 -8.84
C LEU A 113 11.42 14.83 -7.37
N CYS A 114 11.29 13.90 -6.42
CA CYS A 114 11.48 14.16 -4.99
C CYS A 114 12.93 14.56 -4.69
N ILE A 115 13.92 13.90 -5.30
CA ILE A 115 15.34 14.26 -5.15
C ILE A 115 15.61 15.65 -5.73
N ALA A 116 15.15 15.93 -6.95
CA ALA A 116 15.28 17.25 -7.57
C ALA A 116 14.59 18.34 -6.73
N GLY A 117 13.38 18.05 -6.23
CA GLY A 117 12.63 18.90 -5.31
C GLY A 117 13.39 19.22 -4.04
N GLY A 118 14.00 18.20 -3.42
CA GLY A 118 14.84 18.35 -2.24
C GLY A 118 16.09 19.21 -2.50
N LEU A 119 16.75 19.02 -3.65
CA LEU A 119 17.91 19.81 -4.07
C LEU A 119 17.55 21.28 -4.32
N MET A 120 16.39 21.53 -4.93
CA MET A 120 15.84 22.87 -5.14
C MET A 120 15.21 23.48 -3.87
N ARG A 121 15.16 22.72 -2.77
CA ARG A 121 14.55 23.12 -1.48
C ARG A 121 13.07 23.47 -1.62
N LEU A 122 12.36 22.78 -2.50
CA LEU A 122 10.93 22.93 -2.78
C LEU A 122 10.02 22.40 -1.67
N GLY A 123 10.56 22.01 -0.51
CA GLY A 123 9.75 21.58 0.64
C GLY A 123 8.76 22.63 1.14
N PHE A 124 8.95 23.91 0.80
CA PHE A 124 7.99 24.96 1.10
C PHE A 124 6.68 24.81 0.31
N VAL A 125 6.69 24.14 -0.85
CA VAL A 125 5.51 23.94 -1.71
C VAL A 125 4.47 23.11 -0.98
N ALA A 126 4.89 22.14 -0.17
CA ALA A 126 3.99 21.35 0.68
C ALA A 126 3.18 22.23 1.65
N ASN A 127 3.71 23.39 2.08
CA ASN A 127 3.00 24.32 2.96
C ASN A 127 1.90 25.12 2.24
N PHE A 128 1.90 25.14 0.90
CA PHE A 128 0.87 25.82 0.10
C PHE A 128 -0.35 24.93 -0.17
N LEU A 129 -0.30 23.63 0.13
CA LEU A 129 -1.48 22.79 0.09
C LEU A 129 -2.39 23.15 1.27
N SER A 130 -3.54 23.74 0.94
CA SER A 130 -4.53 24.09 1.95
C SER A 130 -5.09 22.84 2.63
N LYS A 131 -5.35 22.92 3.94
CA LYS A 131 -5.97 21.82 4.70
C LYS A 131 -7.24 21.29 4.02
N PRO A 132 -8.15 22.13 3.48
CA PRO A 132 -9.33 21.64 2.77
C PRO A 132 -9.02 20.75 1.56
N VAL A 133 -7.95 21.05 0.79
CA VAL A 133 -7.55 20.24 -0.37
C VAL A 133 -7.09 18.86 0.08
N ILE A 134 -6.24 18.78 1.10
CA ILE A 134 -5.74 17.51 1.63
C ILE A 134 -6.90 16.69 2.20
N VAL A 135 -7.79 17.32 2.97
CA VAL A 135 -8.97 16.64 3.54
C VAL A 135 -9.89 16.14 2.44
N GLY A 136 -10.18 16.94 1.41
CA GLY A 136 -11.00 16.53 0.27
C GLY A 136 -10.39 15.35 -0.49
N PHE A 137 -9.08 15.40 -0.74
CA PHE A 137 -8.32 14.31 -1.36
C PHE A 137 -8.41 13.00 -0.55
N MET A 138 -8.22 13.06 0.77
CA MET A 138 -8.33 11.89 1.66
C MET A 138 -9.73 11.28 1.64
N HIS A 139 -10.79 12.09 1.64
CA HIS A 139 -12.17 11.59 1.53
C HIS A 139 -12.43 10.97 0.15
N GLY A 140 -11.91 11.57 -0.92
CA GLY A 140 -11.98 11.02 -2.28
C GLY A 140 -11.34 9.64 -2.37
N ILE A 141 -10.11 9.49 -1.86
CA ILE A 141 -9.43 8.19 -1.80
C ILE A 141 -10.21 7.18 -0.96
N ALA A 142 -10.76 7.59 0.18
CA ALA A 142 -11.56 6.70 1.02
C ALA A 142 -12.76 6.12 0.24
N LEU A 143 -13.44 6.94 -0.57
CA LEU A 143 -14.54 6.47 -1.42
C LEU A 143 -14.06 5.50 -2.51
N VAL A 144 -12.93 5.79 -3.16
CA VAL A 144 -12.33 4.88 -4.15
C VAL A 144 -11.97 3.54 -3.53
N ILE A 145 -11.35 3.54 -2.35
CA ILE A 145 -10.99 2.31 -1.64
C ILE A 145 -12.25 1.53 -1.26
N VAL A 146 -13.29 2.19 -0.74
CA VAL A 146 -14.55 1.52 -0.40
C VAL A 146 -15.20 0.92 -1.65
N GLY A 147 -15.26 1.65 -2.76
CA GLY A 147 -15.78 1.14 -4.04
C GLY A 147 -15.02 -0.08 -4.56
N ALA A 148 -13.69 -0.09 -4.43
CA ALA A 148 -12.84 -1.19 -4.85
C ALA A 148 -12.89 -2.43 -3.93
N GLN A 149 -13.19 -2.24 -2.63
CA GLN A 149 -13.10 -3.30 -1.62
C GLN A 149 -14.47 -3.88 -1.22
N LEU A 150 -15.54 -3.10 -1.32
CA LEU A 150 -16.89 -3.55 -0.96
C LEU A 150 -17.38 -4.75 -1.79
N PRO A 151 -17.14 -4.85 -3.12
CA PRO A 151 -17.49 -6.03 -3.89
C PRO A 151 -16.83 -7.31 -3.36
N LYS A 152 -15.56 -7.21 -2.94
CA LYS A 152 -14.79 -8.35 -2.39
C LYS A 152 -15.36 -8.83 -1.07
N VAL A 153 -15.80 -7.90 -0.20
CA VAL A 153 -16.46 -8.24 1.07
C VAL A 153 -17.83 -8.88 0.83
N LEU A 154 -18.58 -8.41 -0.16
CA LEU A 154 -19.88 -8.98 -0.54
C LEU A 154 -19.76 -10.29 -1.33
N GLY A 155 -18.56 -10.63 -1.83
CA GLY A 155 -18.34 -11.78 -2.71
C GLY A 155 -19.00 -11.65 -4.08
N ILE A 156 -19.21 -10.41 -4.55
CA ILE A 156 -19.77 -10.10 -5.87
C ILE A 156 -18.66 -9.61 -6.81
N ARG A 157 -18.88 -9.71 -8.12
CA ARG A 157 -17.97 -9.11 -9.09
C ARG A 157 -18.11 -7.60 -9.08
N GLY A 158 -16.98 -6.90 -8.95
CA GLY A 158 -16.93 -5.46 -9.17
C GLY A 158 -17.11 -5.14 -10.65
N GLU A 159 -17.94 -4.15 -10.96
CA GLU A 159 -18.20 -3.65 -12.31
C GLU A 159 -18.15 -2.12 -12.26
N GLY A 160 -17.69 -1.48 -13.33
CA GLY A 160 -17.59 -0.03 -13.44
C GLY A 160 -16.16 0.50 -13.48
N GLU A 161 -15.92 1.45 -14.38
CA GLU A 161 -14.63 2.13 -14.53
C GLU A 161 -14.54 3.34 -13.60
N THR A 162 -15.69 3.99 -13.35
CA THR A 162 -15.78 5.13 -12.43
C THR A 162 -16.23 4.69 -11.03
N THR A 163 -15.86 5.48 -10.01
CA THR A 163 -16.30 5.22 -8.63
C THR A 163 -17.83 5.19 -8.52
N LEU A 164 -18.53 6.03 -9.28
CA LEU A 164 -19.99 6.08 -9.28
C LEU A 164 -20.60 4.80 -9.89
N GLU A 165 -20.04 4.32 -11.00
CA GLU A 165 -20.45 3.06 -11.61
C GLU A 165 -20.19 1.87 -10.67
N GLN A 166 -19.07 1.86 -9.95
CA GLN A 166 -18.80 0.83 -8.94
C GLN A 166 -19.88 0.78 -7.88
N PHE A 167 -20.29 1.92 -7.32
CA PHE A 167 -21.38 1.95 -6.34
C PHE A 167 -22.73 1.55 -6.95
N ALA A 168 -23.03 1.99 -8.18
CA ALA A 168 -24.26 1.59 -8.88
C ALA A 168 -24.30 0.06 -9.13
N GLY A 169 -23.18 -0.52 -9.58
CA GLY A 169 -23.03 -1.95 -9.81
C GLY A 169 -23.16 -2.76 -8.51
N ILE A 170 -22.59 -2.27 -7.42
CA ILE A 170 -22.77 -2.89 -6.09
C ILE A 170 -24.25 -2.94 -5.72
N VAL A 171 -24.97 -1.82 -5.83
CA VAL A 171 -26.40 -1.75 -5.49
C VAL A 171 -27.22 -2.69 -6.38
N ALA A 172 -26.95 -2.72 -7.67
CA ALA A 172 -27.65 -3.59 -8.62
C ALA A 172 -27.45 -5.09 -8.31
N ARG A 173 -26.30 -5.47 -7.75
CA ARG A 173 -25.91 -6.86 -7.48
C ARG A 173 -25.94 -7.26 -6.01
N LEU A 174 -26.59 -6.47 -5.16
CA LEU A 174 -26.75 -6.81 -3.73
C LEU A 174 -27.39 -8.19 -3.52
N GLY A 175 -28.28 -8.61 -4.42
CA GLY A 175 -28.90 -9.94 -4.38
C GLY A 175 -27.94 -11.11 -4.64
N ASP A 176 -26.79 -10.88 -5.28
CA ASP A 176 -25.78 -11.90 -5.60
C ASP A 176 -24.77 -12.12 -4.46
N THR A 177 -24.98 -11.49 -3.30
CA THR A 177 -24.04 -11.53 -2.18
C THR A 177 -23.74 -12.96 -1.73
N GLN A 178 -22.46 -13.31 -1.67
CA GLN A 178 -22.01 -14.61 -1.16
C GLN A 178 -21.96 -14.57 0.39
N PRO A 179 -22.80 -15.33 1.11
CA PRO A 179 -22.89 -15.23 2.57
C PRO A 179 -21.59 -15.54 3.29
N LEU A 180 -20.80 -16.48 2.76
CA LEU A 180 -19.50 -16.85 3.31
C LEU A 180 -18.48 -15.71 3.18
N ALA A 181 -18.43 -15.02 2.03
CA ALA A 181 -17.55 -13.87 1.84
C ALA A 181 -17.93 -12.73 2.79
N LEU A 182 -19.23 -12.46 2.92
CA LEU A 182 -19.75 -11.46 3.85
C LEU A 182 -19.43 -11.82 5.31
N ALA A 183 -19.55 -13.09 5.70
CA ALA A 183 -19.22 -13.53 7.05
C ALA A 183 -17.72 -13.36 7.35
N ILE A 184 -16.84 -13.71 6.41
CA ILE A 184 -15.38 -13.54 6.59
C ILE A 184 -15.02 -12.05 6.61
N GLY A 185 -15.46 -11.27 5.63
CA GLY A 185 -15.11 -9.86 5.51
C GLY A 185 -15.73 -9.00 6.62
N GLY A 186 -17.04 -9.16 6.86
CA GLY A 186 -17.76 -8.49 7.94
C GLY A 186 -17.27 -8.94 9.32
N GLY A 187 -17.01 -10.23 9.51
CA GLY A 187 -16.43 -10.77 10.74
C GLY A 187 -15.02 -10.24 11.01
N SER A 188 -14.17 -10.15 9.97
CA SER A 188 -12.84 -9.56 10.06
C SER A 188 -12.91 -8.08 10.43
N PHE A 189 -13.81 -7.31 9.81
CA PHE A 189 -14.02 -5.91 10.13
C PHE A 189 -14.50 -5.72 11.57
N ALA A 190 -15.50 -6.49 12.01
CA ALA A 190 -15.99 -6.49 13.38
C ALA A 190 -14.88 -6.84 14.39
N LEU A 191 -14.04 -7.83 14.07
CA LEU A 191 -12.91 -8.24 14.92
C LEU A 191 -11.86 -7.14 15.04
N ILE A 192 -11.56 -6.41 13.97
CA ILE A 192 -10.68 -5.23 14.00
C ILE A 192 -11.23 -4.18 14.95
N LEU A 193 -12.53 -3.85 14.84
CA LEU A 193 -13.18 -2.87 15.72
C LEU A 193 -13.20 -3.32 17.18
N LEU A 194 -13.47 -4.61 17.41
CA LEU A 194 -13.49 -5.22 18.75
C LEU A 194 -12.10 -5.17 19.40
N CYS A 195 -11.05 -5.54 18.65
CA CYS A 195 -9.68 -5.43 19.12
C CYS A 195 -9.32 -3.97 19.44
N ARG A 196 -9.69 -3.02 18.57
CA ARG A 196 -9.45 -1.60 18.83
C ARG A 196 -10.14 -1.11 20.11
N ARG A 197 -11.33 -1.65 20.44
CA ARG A 197 -12.11 -1.25 21.62
C ARG A 197 -11.62 -1.90 22.91
N PHE A 198 -11.31 -3.21 22.88
CA PHE A 198 -11.07 -4.02 24.08
C PHE A 198 -9.60 -4.42 24.26
N LEU A 199 -8.82 -4.51 23.18
CA LEU A 199 -7.42 -4.93 23.17
C LEU A 199 -6.57 -3.92 22.36
N PRO A 200 -6.52 -2.63 22.72
CA PRO A 200 -5.92 -1.57 21.90
C PRO A 200 -4.41 -1.76 21.66
N ARG A 201 -3.74 -2.64 22.42
CA ARG A 201 -2.34 -3.01 22.22
C ARG A 201 -2.13 -4.07 21.14
N VAL A 202 -3.19 -4.78 20.76
CA VAL A 202 -3.13 -5.86 19.78
C VAL A 202 -3.48 -5.30 18.40
N PRO A 203 -2.64 -5.50 17.36
CA PRO A 203 -2.94 -5.08 16.00
C PRO A 203 -4.14 -5.85 15.44
N GLY A 204 -5.35 -5.27 15.51
CA GLY A 204 -6.58 -5.96 15.14
C GLY A 204 -6.60 -6.49 13.70
N HIS A 205 -5.90 -5.85 12.77
CA HIS A 205 -5.78 -6.31 11.38
C HIS A 205 -4.92 -7.57 11.25
N VAL A 206 -3.88 -7.75 12.08
CA VAL A 206 -3.09 -9.00 12.13
C VAL A 206 -3.96 -10.12 12.69
N VAL A 207 -4.73 -9.83 13.74
CA VAL A 207 -5.66 -10.82 14.33
C VAL A 207 -6.72 -11.22 13.31
N ALA A 208 -7.28 -10.28 12.57
CA ALA A 208 -8.25 -10.55 11.52
C ALA A 208 -7.65 -11.35 10.35
N LEU A 209 -6.42 -11.03 9.92
CA LEU A 209 -5.72 -11.81 8.90
C LEU A 209 -5.50 -13.26 9.36
N LEU A 210 -4.92 -13.45 10.55
CA LEU A 210 -4.62 -14.79 11.07
C LEU A 210 -5.89 -15.59 11.35
N GLY A 211 -6.92 -14.93 11.90
CA GLY A 211 -8.23 -15.55 12.16
C GLY A 211 -8.95 -15.97 10.89
N SER A 212 -8.97 -15.11 9.87
CA SER A 212 -9.56 -15.45 8.56
C SER A 212 -8.77 -16.54 7.84
N LEU A 213 -7.43 -16.50 7.88
CA LEU A 213 -6.58 -17.56 7.35
C LEU A 213 -6.86 -18.91 8.02
N LEU A 214 -6.93 -18.93 9.36
CA LEU A 214 -7.23 -20.15 10.11
C LEU A 214 -8.63 -20.67 9.76
N ALA A 215 -9.62 -19.79 9.64
CA ALA A 215 -10.98 -20.18 9.23
C ALA A 215 -10.99 -20.80 7.84
N VAL A 216 -10.27 -20.21 6.87
CA VAL A 216 -10.17 -20.77 5.51
C VAL A 216 -9.55 -22.17 5.53
N ILE A 217 -8.48 -22.39 6.30
CA ILE A 217 -7.79 -23.68 6.39
C ILE A 217 -8.67 -24.74 7.07
N VAL A 218 -9.29 -24.40 8.21
CA VAL A 218 -10.07 -25.35 9.02
C VAL A 218 -11.36 -25.77 8.33
N PHE A 219 -12.05 -24.82 7.70
CA PHE A 219 -13.33 -25.07 7.04
C PHE A 219 -13.20 -25.37 5.54
N GLY A 220 -11.99 -25.33 4.98
CA GLY A 220 -11.73 -25.56 3.55
C GLY A 220 -12.51 -24.60 2.66
N LEU A 221 -12.55 -23.32 3.04
CA LEU A 221 -13.40 -22.31 2.38
C LEU A 221 -12.92 -21.98 0.96
N ASP A 222 -11.64 -22.22 0.67
CA ASP A 222 -11.06 -22.16 -0.67
C ASP A 222 -11.80 -23.08 -1.65
N ARG A 223 -12.22 -24.26 -1.18
CA ARG A 223 -12.99 -25.24 -1.99
C ARG A 223 -14.47 -24.87 -2.12
N GLN A 224 -14.95 -23.92 -1.32
CA GLN A 224 -16.34 -23.46 -1.29
C GLN A 224 -16.54 -22.18 -2.12
N GLY A 225 -15.56 -21.84 -2.96
CA GLY A 225 -15.63 -20.69 -3.88
C GLY A 225 -15.23 -19.36 -3.26
N ILE A 226 -14.56 -19.35 -2.09
CA ILE A 226 -13.93 -18.14 -1.56
C ILE A 226 -12.59 -17.93 -2.27
N ALA A 227 -12.44 -16.76 -2.89
CA ALA A 227 -11.19 -16.38 -3.52
C ALA A 227 -10.08 -16.22 -2.47
N VAL A 228 -8.93 -16.83 -2.73
CA VAL A 228 -7.72 -16.70 -1.91
C VAL A 228 -6.61 -16.08 -2.75
N VAL A 229 -5.67 -15.40 -2.09
CA VAL A 229 -4.52 -14.74 -2.75
C VAL A 229 -3.65 -15.72 -3.55
N GLY A 230 -3.68 -17.01 -3.18
CA GLY A 230 -2.91 -18.05 -3.87
C GLY A 230 -1.44 -18.10 -3.43
N PRO A 231 -0.59 -18.84 -4.17
CA PRO A 231 0.81 -19.00 -3.82
C PRO A 231 1.59 -17.70 -4.04
N ILE A 232 2.35 -17.30 -3.02
CA ILE A 232 3.27 -16.17 -3.09
C ILE A 232 4.66 -16.72 -3.46
N PRO A 233 5.28 -16.29 -4.58
CA PRO A 233 6.62 -16.72 -4.96
C PRO A 233 7.62 -16.39 -3.85
N THR A 234 8.54 -17.32 -3.61
CA THR A 234 9.62 -17.12 -2.63
C THR A 234 10.87 -16.61 -3.33
N GLY A 235 11.55 -15.66 -2.71
CA GLY A 235 12.81 -15.10 -3.22
C GLY A 235 12.77 -13.58 -3.41
N LEU A 236 13.89 -13.04 -3.91
CA LEU A 236 13.97 -11.64 -4.31
C LEU A 236 13.47 -11.49 -5.76
N PRO A 237 12.87 -10.35 -6.12
CA PRO A 237 12.47 -10.11 -7.50
C PRO A 237 13.71 -10.05 -8.38
N ALA A 238 13.63 -10.60 -9.58
CA ALA A 238 14.67 -10.41 -10.58
C ALA A 238 14.77 -8.91 -10.91
N LEU A 239 15.99 -8.36 -10.87
CA LEU A 239 16.22 -6.99 -11.32
C LEU A 239 15.99 -6.94 -12.84
N SER A 240 14.89 -6.33 -13.24
CA SER A 240 14.61 -5.99 -14.63
C SER A 240 14.73 -4.48 -14.80
N LEU A 241 15.40 -4.07 -15.87
CA LEU A 241 15.35 -2.68 -16.30
C LEU A 241 14.05 -2.50 -17.07
N ALA A 242 13.14 -1.68 -16.52
CA ALA A 242 11.97 -1.25 -17.26
C ALA A 242 12.42 -0.34 -18.42
N THR A 243 12.06 -0.71 -19.64
CA THR A 243 12.30 0.10 -20.84
C THR A 243 10.99 0.74 -21.27
N PRO A 244 10.62 1.93 -20.74
CA PRO A 244 9.40 2.61 -21.14
C PRO A 244 9.47 3.13 -22.56
N SER A 245 8.33 3.19 -23.25
CA SER A 245 8.21 4.02 -24.45
C SER A 245 8.12 5.50 -24.07
N LEU A 246 8.42 6.40 -25.02
CA LEU A 246 8.23 7.84 -24.79
C LEU A 246 6.77 8.20 -24.48
N ALA A 247 5.82 7.46 -25.06
CA ALA A 247 4.39 7.64 -24.78
C ALA A 247 4.05 7.26 -23.33
N ASP A 248 4.65 6.19 -22.79
CA ASP A 248 4.43 5.80 -21.39
C ASP A 248 4.98 6.89 -20.45
N VAL A 249 6.15 7.45 -20.74
CA VAL A 249 6.73 8.54 -19.93
C VAL A 249 5.83 9.79 -19.92
N ASP A 250 5.29 10.16 -21.09
CA ASP A 250 4.39 11.30 -21.24
C ASP A 250 3.10 11.10 -20.42
N GLN A 251 2.48 9.92 -20.52
CA GLN A 251 1.28 9.57 -19.75
C GLN A 251 1.53 9.55 -18.24
N LEU A 252 2.71 9.08 -17.82
CA LEU A 252 3.07 9.00 -16.40
C LEU A 252 3.52 10.33 -15.82
N LEU A 253 3.87 11.34 -16.62
CA LEU A 253 4.47 12.59 -16.12
C LEU A 253 3.55 13.34 -15.16
N ALA A 254 2.29 13.52 -15.53
CA ALA A 254 1.31 14.19 -14.67
C ALA A 254 1.06 13.40 -13.38
N ILE A 255 0.98 12.07 -13.48
CA ILE A 255 0.79 11.17 -12.33
C ILE A 255 2.00 11.25 -11.40
N ALA A 256 3.22 11.27 -11.95
CA ALA A 256 4.47 11.36 -11.20
C ALA A 256 4.59 12.69 -10.46
N LEU A 257 4.18 13.81 -11.06
CA LEU A 257 4.16 15.12 -10.39
C LEU A 257 3.20 15.14 -9.20
N VAL A 258 1.98 14.61 -9.38
CA VAL A 258 1.00 14.51 -8.29
C VAL A 258 1.52 13.59 -7.19
N ALA A 259 2.02 12.41 -7.55
CA ALA A 259 2.61 11.46 -6.62
C ALA A 259 3.79 12.05 -5.83
N ALA A 260 4.69 12.78 -6.50
CA ALA A 260 5.83 13.43 -5.86
C ALA A 260 5.44 14.61 -4.97
N LEU A 261 4.35 15.32 -5.27
CA LEU A 261 3.83 16.40 -4.43
C LEU A 261 3.18 15.87 -3.13
N LEU A 262 2.61 14.67 -3.20
CA LEU A 262 1.91 14.02 -2.08
C LEU A 262 2.83 13.18 -1.19
N SER A 263 4.05 12.88 -1.63
CA SER A 263 5.07 12.07 -0.92
C SER A 263 6.02 12.94 -0.11
#